data_AF-A0A5B9GK05-F1
#
_entry.id   AF-A0A5B9GK05-F1
#
_cell.length_a   1.000
_cell.length_b   1.000
_cell.length_c   1.000
_cell.angle_alpha   90.00
_cell.angle_beta   90.00
_cell.angle_gamma   90.00
#
_symmetry.space_group_name_H-M   'P 1'
#
loop_
_entity.id
_entity.type
_entity.pdbx_description
1 polymer ?
#
loop_
_entity_poly.entity_id
_entity_poly.type
_entity_poly.pdbx_seq_one_letter_code
_entity_poly.pdbx_strand_id
1 'polypeptide(L)'
;MMPVTDPYLYPGTEVLVNKKGYQNAERLRIFETTRYLSRAITMPTDTNATSALKDLHHHLFQDVYDWAGQYRTCDLAVDGRKGLHPDRISQSVQGVFQNLKANNGLRDLSSDRFARGAATHIAALDRILPFRQGNQQVILLHLSHLARNAGHNFDLSQLDHDQWNRASGKAAVNDERLMMHAIATLFKSGRTMTPDQAHREALSLRDPARQELQSGIDAATRTLNAGQADSATLKELRGLRGELKALESDTQVGAVLRHIDQAQKAGIEKLTVLPGRDGSARDAIYAIGRAAVRSLDLQDDQRAVQGMSAEQTRSPASWFNRASQKLSGSEETPPQPNSPKSRGPQFG
;
A
#
# COMPACT_ATOMS: atom_id res chain seq x y z
N MET A 1 -9.22 39.12 4.21
CA MET A 1 -8.14 38.16 3.91
C MET A 1 -8.45 37.62 2.52
N MET A 2 -7.63 37.93 1.50
CA MET A 2 -7.87 37.37 0.16
C MET A 2 -7.74 35.84 0.27
N PRO A 3 -8.64 35.04 -0.34
CA PRO A 3 -8.45 33.60 -0.38
C PRO A 3 -7.08 33.33 -0.99
N VAL A 4 -6.26 32.52 -0.31
CA VAL A 4 -4.97 32.09 -0.86
C VAL A 4 -5.29 31.36 -2.17
N THR A 5 -4.96 32.00 -3.29
CA THR A 5 -5.16 31.44 -4.61
C THR A 5 -4.15 30.31 -4.80
N ASP A 6 -4.64 29.12 -5.10
CA ASP A 6 -3.79 27.98 -5.46
C ASP A 6 -3.02 28.33 -6.74
N PRO A 7 -1.68 28.51 -6.68
CA PRO A 7 -0.89 28.99 -7.81
C PRO A 7 -0.77 27.96 -8.93
N TYR A 8 -1.25 26.73 -8.70
CA TYR A 8 -1.21 25.64 -9.67
C TYR A 8 -2.44 25.62 -10.58
N LEU A 9 -3.45 26.47 -10.36
CA LEU A 9 -4.71 26.50 -11.13
C LEU A 9 -4.75 27.65 -12.15
N TYR A 10 -5.45 27.45 -13.27
CA TYR A 10 -5.82 28.60 -14.12
C TYR A 10 -6.79 29.51 -13.37
N PRO A 11 -6.63 30.85 -13.48
CA PRO A 11 -7.53 31.81 -12.83
C PRO A 11 -9.01 31.53 -13.12
N GLY A 12 -9.83 31.49 -12.08
CA GLY A 12 -11.28 31.25 -12.20
C GLY A 12 -11.68 29.82 -12.51
N THR A 13 -10.76 28.85 -12.43
CA THR A 13 -11.05 27.43 -12.69
C THR A 13 -10.48 26.53 -11.59
N GLU A 14 -10.91 25.27 -11.57
CA GLU A 14 -10.31 24.20 -10.76
C GLU A 14 -9.29 23.35 -11.56
N VAL A 15 -8.87 23.82 -12.73
CA VAL A 15 -8.01 23.04 -13.64
C VAL A 15 -6.56 23.44 -13.45
N LEU A 16 -5.70 22.43 -13.25
CA LEU A 16 -4.26 22.62 -13.07
C LEU A 16 -3.61 23.16 -14.35
N VAL A 17 -2.73 24.15 -14.19
CA VAL A 17 -1.86 24.65 -15.26
C VAL A 17 -1.01 23.50 -15.76
N ASN A 18 -1.01 23.30 -17.07
CA ASN A 18 -0.42 22.15 -17.74
C ASN A 18 0.20 22.57 -19.08
N LYS A 19 1.19 21.80 -19.54
CA LYS A 19 1.98 22.08 -20.75
C LYS A 19 1.18 22.16 -22.05
N LYS A 20 -0.07 21.68 -22.06
CA LYS A 20 -0.96 21.70 -23.23
C LYS A 20 -1.98 22.84 -23.22
N GLY A 21 -2.03 23.66 -22.18
CA GLY A 21 -2.99 24.76 -22.10
C GLY A 21 -4.43 24.31 -21.89
N TYR A 22 -4.68 23.05 -21.51
CA TYR A 22 -6.05 22.55 -21.37
C TYR A 22 -6.71 23.12 -20.11
N GLN A 23 -7.76 23.92 -20.28
CA GLN A 23 -8.59 24.46 -19.20
C GLN A 23 -9.90 23.69 -18.97
N ASN A 24 -10.15 22.66 -19.78
CA ASN A 24 -11.25 21.71 -19.56
C ASN A 24 -10.73 20.54 -18.72
N ALA A 25 -11.39 20.27 -17.59
CA ALA A 25 -10.96 19.25 -16.63
C ALA A 25 -10.89 17.85 -17.23
N GLU A 26 -11.84 17.48 -18.09
CA GLU A 26 -11.88 16.15 -18.71
C GLU A 26 -10.75 15.98 -19.73
N ARG A 27 -10.47 17.01 -20.53
CA ARG A 27 -9.33 17.01 -21.46
C ARG A 27 -8.00 16.88 -20.74
N LEU A 28 -7.84 17.61 -19.62
CA LEU A 28 -6.63 17.47 -18.78
C LEU A 28 -6.53 16.05 -18.21
N ARG A 29 -7.62 15.48 -17.70
CA ARG A 29 -7.64 14.13 -17.13
C ARG A 29 -7.18 13.07 -18.13
N ILE A 30 -7.76 13.08 -19.34
CA ILE A 30 -7.39 12.14 -20.41
C ILE A 30 -5.92 12.30 -20.78
N PHE A 31 -5.45 13.54 -20.94
CA PHE A 31 -4.07 13.83 -21.27
C PHE A 31 -3.08 13.39 -20.18
N GLU A 32 -3.35 13.74 -18.91
CA GLU A 32 -2.55 13.35 -17.75
C GLU A 32 -2.43 11.83 -17.68
N THR A 33 -3.57 11.13 -17.73
CA THR A 33 -3.63 9.66 -17.62
C THR A 33 -2.84 9.00 -18.75
N THR A 34 -3.01 9.47 -19.99
CA THR A 34 -2.32 8.91 -21.16
C THR A 34 -0.80 9.07 -21.05
N ARG A 35 -0.32 10.23 -20.59
CA ARG A 35 1.12 10.52 -20.44
C ARG A 35 1.73 9.75 -19.27
N TYR A 36 1.06 9.76 -18.13
CA TYR A 36 1.46 8.99 -16.96
C TYR A 36 1.62 7.50 -17.30
N LEU A 37 0.63 6.87 -17.95
CA LEU A 37 0.68 5.45 -18.31
C LEU A 37 1.84 5.14 -19.28
N SER A 38 2.06 6.00 -20.28
CA SER A 38 3.20 5.87 -21.20
C SER A 38 4.55 5.93 -20.47
N ARG A 39 4.69 6.80 -19.47
CA ARG A 39 5.90 6.90 -18.64
C ARG A 39 6.05 5.73 -17.67
N ALA A 40 4.94 5.20 -17.14
CA ALA A 40 4.97 4.03 -16.26
C ALA A 40 5.52 2.78 -16.97
N ILE A 41 5.21 2.60 -18.26
CA ILE A 41 5.74 1.48 -19.08
C ILE A 41 7.26 1.58 -19.26
N THR A 42 7.78 2.78 -19.41
CA THR A 42 9.21 3.04 -19.65
C THR A 42 10.01 3.24 -18.37
N MET A 43 9.44 2.89 -17.22
CA MET A 43 10.11 3.04 -15.92
C MET A 43 11.32 2.10 -15.85
N PRO A 44 12.51 2.59 -15.47
CA PRO A 44 13.67 1.73 -15.25
C PRO A 44 13.38 0.69 -14.16
N THR A 45 13.62 -0.59 -14.47
CA THR A 45 13.33 -1.72 -13.56
C THR A 45 14.38 -1.88 -12.46
N ASP A 46 15.63 -1.51 -12.77
CA ASP A 46 16.78 -1.52 -11.85
C ASP A 46 17.00 -0.13 -11.29
N THR A 47 16.37 0.16 -10.14
CA THR A 47 16.63 1.41 -9.43
C THR A 47 17.11 1.13 -8.01
N ASN A 48 18.44 1.02 -7.88
CA ASN A 48 19.15 1.31 -6.63
C ASN A 48 19.16 2.82 -6.31
N ALA A 49 18.41 3.62 -7.06
CA ALA A 49 18.34 5.04 -6.86
C ALA A 49 17.48 5.34 -5.62
N THR A 50 18.14 5.90 -4.62
CA THR A 50 17.57 6.78 -3.59
C THR A 50 17.10 8.11 -4.21
N SER A 51 16.52 8.04 -5.41
CA SER A 51 15.92 9.12 -6.20
C SER A 51 14.58 9.51 -5.56
N ALA A 52 14.72 10.29 -4.50
CA ALA A 52 13.75 10.46 -3.42
C ALA A 52 12.46 11.16 -3.87
N LEU A 53 11.46 10.39 -4.33
CA LEU A 53 10.09 10.81 -4.72
C LEU A 53 9.98 11.87 -5.83
N LYS A 54 10.79 12.95 -5.80
CA LYS A 54 10.85 14.02 -6.80
C LYS A 54 11.19 13.46 -8.17
N ASP A 55 12.13 12.52 -8.26
CA ASP A 55 12.52 11.93 -9.53
C ASP A 55 11.46 10.98 -10.09
N LEU A 56 10.80 10.20 -9.22
CA LEU A 56 9.65 9.38 -9.61
C LEU A 56 8.51 10.27 -10.11
N HIS A 57 8.20 11.34 -9.38
CA HIS A 57 7.19 12.30 -9.79
C HIS A 57 7.57 13.01 -11.09
N HIS A 58 8.83 13.41 -11.25
CA HIS A 58 9.32 14.03 -12.46
C HIS A 58 9.13 13.07 -13.64
N HIS A 59 9.61 11.84 -13.53
CA HIS A 59 9.50 10.85 -14.60
C HIS A 59 8.06 10.63 -15.05
N LEU A 60 7.12 10.48 -14.10
CA LEU A 60 5.72 10.24 -14.37
C LEU A 60 4.98 11.44 -14.97
N PHE A 61 5.31 12.67 -14.55
CA PHE A 61 4.50 13.86 -14.84
C PHE A 61 5.20 14.92 -15.69
N GLN A 62 6.45 14.72 -16.10
CA GLN A 62 7.26 15.66 -16.89
C GLN A 62 6.61 16.10 -18.20
N ASP A 63 5.74 15.29 -18.81
CA ASP A 63 5.06 15.66 -20.07
C ASP A 63 3.79 16.48 -19.84
N VAL A 64 3.32 16.57 -18.58
CA VAL A 64 2.04 17.19 -18.21
C VAL A 64 2.25 18.52 -17.51
N TYR A 65 3.20 18.59 -16.58
CA TYR A 65 3.37 19.71 -15.66
C TYR A 65 4.80 20.26 -15.67
N ASP A 66 4.95 21.59 -15.67
CA ASP A 66 6.27 22.23 -15.54
C ASP A 66 6.88 22.06 -14.14
N TRP A 67 6.04 21.93 -13.13
CA TRP A 67 6.43 21.67 -11.74
C TRP A 67 6.66 20.18 -11.45
N ALA A 68 6.68 19.30 -12.46
CA ALA A 68 6.90 17.88 -12.26
C ALA A 68 8.23 17.62 -11.53
N GLY A 69 8.13 16.95 -10.39
CA GLY A 69 9.26 16.68 -9.51
C GLY A 69 9.50 17.75 -8.46
N GLN A 70 8.67 18.79 -8.35
CA GLN A 70 8.77 19.81 -7.30
C GLN A 70 7.73 19.56 -6.21
N TYR A 71 8.14 19.75 -4.95
CA TYR A 71 7.20 19.76 -3.84
C TYR A 71 6.25 20.95 -3.96
N ARG A 72 5.03 20.78 -3.46
CA ARG A 72 4.05 21.86 -3.46
C ARG A 72 4.48 23.01 -2.57
N THR A 73 4.06 24.20 -2.96
CA THR A 73 4.35 25.48 -2.29
C THR A 73 3.12 26.07 -1.60
N CYS A 74 1.98 25.39 -1.68
CA CYS A 74 0.72 25.79 -1.04
C CYS A 74 0.21 24.68 -0.13
N ASP A 75 -0.65 25.03 0.83
CA ASP A 75 -1.39 24.05 1.60
C ASP A 75 -2.27 23.21 0.68
N LEU A 76 -2.45 21.94 1.04
CA LEU A 76 -3.26 20.99 0.28
C LEU A 76 -4.08 20.15 1.23
N ALA A 77 -5.36 19.99 0.91
CA ALA A 77 -6.24 19.02 1.54
C ALA A 77 -6.80 18.10 0.46
N VAL A 78 -6.74 16.78 0.70
CA VAL A 78 -7.32 15.75 -0.17
C VAL A 78 -8.24 14.91 0.69
N ASP A 79 -9.51 14.81 0.27
CA ASP A 79 -10.55 14.05 0.97
C ASP A 79 -10.67 14.41 2.46
N GLY A 80 -10.64 15.72 2.76
CA GLY A 80 -10.73 16.25 4.13
C GLY A 80 -9.44 16.11 4.95
N ARG A 81 -8.40 15.46 4.44
CA ARG A 81 -7.10 15.32 5.11
C ARG A 81 -6.14 16.42 4.67
N LYS A 82 -5.69 17.25 5.61
CA LYS A 82 -4.67 18.27 5.36
C LYS A 82 -3.29 17.62 5.33
N GLY A 83 -2.55 17.87 4.25
CA GLY A 83 -1.13 17.54 4.18
C GLY A 83 -0.30 18.43 5.09
N LEU A 84 1.00 18.13 5.20
CA LEU A 84 1.93 18.91 6.01
C LEU A 84 2.15 20.33 5.44
N HIS A 85 2.42 21.33 6.26
CA HIS A 85 2.76 22.67 5.76
C HIS A 85 3.94 22.62 4.77
N PRO A 86 3.89 23.33 3.61
CA PRO A 86 4.90 23.28 2.55
C PRO A 86 6.35 23.37 3.02
N ASP A 87 6.64 24.32 3.92
CA ASP A 87 8.00 24.56 4.44
C ASP A 87 8.62 23.37 5.18
N ARG A 88 7.78 22.44 5.65
CA ARG A 88 8.23 21.25 6.40
C ARG A 88 8.33 20.00 5.54
N ILE A 89 7.88 20.04 4.28
CA ILE A 89 7.85 18.87 3.40
C ILE A 89 9.24 18.28 3.22
N SER A 90 10.22 19.11 2.82
CA SER A 90 11.57 18.63 2.49
C SER A 90 12.24 17.92 3.68
N GLN A 91 12.24 18.55 4.86
CA GLN A 91 12.80 17.97 6.08
C GLN A 91 12.06 16.68 6.48
N SER A 92 10.74 16.65 6.36
CA SER A 92 9.94 15.49 6.78
C SER A 92 10.13 14.28 5.87
N VAL A 93 10.18 14.51 4.55
CA VAL A 93 10.51 13.44 3.59
C VAL A 93 11.91 12.89 3.89
N GLN A 94 12.90 13.75 4.14
CA GLN A 94 14.24 13.32 4.51
C GLN A 94 14.23 12.43 5.76
N GLY A 95 13.49 12.82 6.81
CA GLY A 95 13.34 12.02 8.03
C GLY A 95 12.73 10.65 7.79
N VAL A 96 11.71 10.56 6.93
CA VAL A 96 11.09 9.27 6.55
C VAL A 96 12.09 8.35 5.85
N PHE A 97 12.88 8.86 4.91
CA PHE A 97 13.89 8.06 4.22
C PHE A 97 15.10 7.70 5.11
N GLN A 98 15.47 8.54 6.06
CA GLN A 98 16.48 8.21 7.08
C GLN A 98 16.02 7.03 7.95
N ASN A 99 14.76 7.03 8.38
CA ASN A 99 14.16 5.93 9.12
C ASN A 99 14.16 4.64 8.27
N LEU A 100 13.76 4.71 7.00
CA LEU A 100 13.81 3.57 6.09
C LEU A 100 15.23 2.99 5.98
N LYS A 101 16.25 3.85 5.83
CA LYS A 101 17.66 3.44 5.77
C LYS A 101 18.13 2.77 7.06
N ALA A 102 17.73 3.32 8.22
CA ALA A 102 18.05 2.74 9.53
C ALA A 102 17.44 1.34 9.71
N ASN A 103 16.32 1.06 9.04
CA ASN A 103 15.66 -0.25 8.99
C ASN A 103 16.11 -1.11 7.79
N ASN A 104 17.35 -0.95 7.32
CA ASN A 104 17.95 -1.71 6.21
C ASN A 104 17.16 -1.65 4.88
N GLY A 105 16.31 -0.62 4.69
CA GLY A 105 15.43 -0.55 3.53
C GLY A 105 14.38 -1.66 3.49
N LEU A 106 13.99 -2.20 4.65
CA LEU A 106 13.06 -3.33 4.80
C LEU A 106 13.52 -4.62 4.12
N ARG A 107 14.81 -4.75 3.82
CA ARG A 107 15.40 -6.01 3.33
C ARG A 107 15.45 -7.06 4.42
N ASP A 108 15.60 -8.32 4.00
CA ASP A 108 15.75 -9.47 4.89
C ASP A 108 14.53 -9.72 5.79
N LEU A 109 13.34 -9.36 5.31
CA LEU A 109 12.07 -9.55 6.01
C LEU A 109 11.21 -10.61 5.29
N SER A 110 10.38 -11.33 6.04
CA SER A 110 9.28 -12.09 5.44
C SER A 110 8.23 -11.14 4.87
N SER A 111 7.41 -11.63 3.95
CA SER A 111 6.37 -10.81 3.28
C SER A 111 5.49 -10.06 4.27
N ASP A 112 5.10 -10.71 5.37
CA ASP A 112 4.32 -10.11 6.46
C ASP A 112 5.06 -8.98 7.19
N ARG A 113 6.34 -9.20 7.52
CA ARG A 113 7.16 -8.19 8.21
C ARG A 113 7.45 -7.01 7.29
N PHE A 114 7.70 -7.28 6.00
CA PHE A 114 7.83 -6.25 4.98
C PHE A 114 6.54 -5.43 4.86
N ALA A 115 5.38 -6.08 4.69
CA ALA A 115 4.09 -5.40 4.54
C ALA A 115 3.81 -4.45 5.72
N ARG A 116 4.14 -4.88 6.94
CA ARG A 116 4.01 -4.04 8.14
C ARG A 116 4.94 -2.82 8.10
N GLY A 117 6.23 -3.02 7.83
CA GLY A 117 7.19 -1.91 7.75
C GLY A 117 6.88 -0.94 6.61
N ALA A 118 6.44 -1.48 5.47
CA ALA A 118 6.03 -0.72 4.31
C ALA A 118 4.77 0.10 4.61
N ALA A 119 3.79 -0.45 5.34
CA ALA A 119 2.59 0.28 5.75
C ALA A 119 2.93 1.54 6.56
N THR A 120 3.82 1.41 7.55
CA THR A 120 4.31 2.56 8.34
C THR A 120 5.03 3.59 7.47
N HIS A 121 5.91 3.13 6.58
CA HIS A 121 6.65 4.01 5.67
C HIS A 121 5.72 4.78 4.71
N ILE A 122 4.75 4.08 4.12
CA ILE A 122 3.79 4.64 3.18
C ILE A 122 2.82 5.59 3.89
N ALA A 123 2.32 5.23 5.06
CA ALA A 123 1.48 6.11 5.89
C ALA A 123 2.17 7.43 6.23
N ALA A 124 3.49 7.39 6.52
CA ALA A 124 4.26 8.60 6.79
C ALA A 124 4.36 9.51 5.55
N LEU A 125 4.53 8.94 4.36
CA LEU A 125 4.56 9.70 3.10
C LEU A 125 3.18 10.27 2.72
N ASP A 126 2.12 9.47 2.85
CA ASP A 126 0.74 9.88 2.61
C ASP A 126 0.33 11.07 3.49
N ARG A 127 0.79 11.09 4.75
CA ARG A 127 0.55 12.19 5.68
C ARG A 127 1.28 13.49 5.29
N ILE A 128 2.46 13.37 4.68
CA ILE A 128 3.20 14.55 4.20
C ILE A 128 2.47 15.17 3.00
N LEU A 129 1.98 14.32 2.08
CA LEU A 129 1.34 14.72 0.83
C LEU A 129 2.23 15.72 0.05
N PRO A 130 3.42 15.30 -0.40
CA PRO A 130 4.51 16.22 -0.80
C PRO A 130 4.27 16.98 -2.12
N PHE A 131 3.47 16.46 -3.03
CA PHE A 131 3.24 17.05 -4.36
C PHE A 131 1.85 17.66 -4.46
N ARG A 132 1.64 18.55 -5.45
CA ARG A 132 0.33 19.15 -5.69
C ARG A 132 -0.68 18.14 -6.24
N GLN A 133 -0.23 17.22 -7.09
CA GLN A 133 -1.03 16.19 -7.74
C GLN A 133 -0.14 14.97 -8.02
N GLY A 134 -0.71 13.77 -8.14
CA GLY A 134 0.05 12.56 -8.47
C GLY A 134 0.70 11.82 -7.29
N ASN A 135 0.37 12.20 -6.04
CA ASN A 135 0.98 11.60 -4.84
C ASN A 135 0.78 10.09 -4.76
N GLN A 136 -0.45 9.58 -4.98
CA GLN A 136 -0.75 8.16 -4.88
C GLN A 136 0.05 7.34 -5.90
N GLN A 137 0.14 7.80 -7.15
CA GLN A 137 0.89 7.14 -8.22
C GLN A 137 2.38 7.04 -7.87
N VAL A 138 2.96 8.13 -7.35
CA VAL A 138 4.36 8.15 -6.92
C VAL A 138 4.60 7.22 -5.73
N ILE A 139 3.68 7.19 -4.76
CA ILE A 139 3.76 6.34 -3.57
C ILE A 139 3.64 4.86 -3.91
N LEU A 140 2.70 4.48 -4.77
CA LEU A 140 2.55 3.09 -5.24
C LEU A 140 3.76 2.62 -6.05
N LEU A 141 4.32 3.50 -6.88
CA LEU A 141 5.53 3.19 -7.62
C LEU A 141 6.74 3.04 -6.69
N HIS A 142 6.89 3.95 -5.72
CA HIS A 142 7.91 3.86 -4.67
C HIS A 142 7.79 2.55 -3.89
N LEU A 143 6.57 2.16 -3.51
CA LEU A 143 6.29 0.88 -2.86
C LEU A 143 6.70 -0.32 -3.73
N SER A 144 6.41 -0.28 -5.03
CA SER A 144 6.81 -1.35 -5.96
C SER A 144 8.34 -1.49 -6.05
N HIS A 145 9.07 -0.38 -6.13
CA HIS A 145 10.54 -0.39 -6.11
C HIS A 145 11.08 -0.88 -4.76
N LEU A 146 10.49 -0.43 -3.66
CA LEU A 146 10.87 -0.87 -2.32
C LEU A 146 10.69 -2.39 -2.14
N ALA A 147 9.57 -2.94 -2.62
CA ALA A 147 9.30 -4.38 -2.59
C ALA A 147 10.35 -5.15 -3.41
N ARG A 148 10.60 -4.73 -4.65
CA ARG A 148 11.61 -5.36 -5.53
C ARG A 148 13.00 -5.34 -4.90
N ASN A 149 13.41 -4.20 -4.34
CA ASN A 149 14.70 -4.03 -3.69
C ASN A 149 14.85 -4.85 -2.40
N ALA A 150 13.73 -5.27 -1.79
CA ALA A 150 13.67 -6.18 -0.66
C ALA A 150 13.49 -7.65 -1.05
N GLY A 151 13.47 -7.98 -2.34
CA GLY A 151 13.31 -9.35 -2.84
C GLY A 151 11.86 -9.84 -2.92
N HIS A 152 10.89 -8.92 -2.82
CA HIS A 152 9.46 -9.24 -2.94
C HIS A 152 8.92 -8.89 -4.32
N ASN A 153 7.99 -9.71 -4.81
CA ASN A 153 7.34 -9.51 -6.10
C ASN A 153 5.88 -9.09 -5.92
N PHE A 154 5.58 -7.86 -6.34
CA PHE A 154 4.22 -7.33 -6.34
C PHE A 154 3.53 -7.52 -7.68
N ASP A 155 2.21 -7.65 -7.61
CA ASP A 155 1.26 -7.56 -8.71
C ASP A 155 0.35 -6.35 -8.47
N LEU A 156 0.71 -5.24 -9.09
CA LEU A 156 -0.06 -4.00 -8.96
C LEU A 156 -1.45 -4.09 -9.60
N SER A 157 -1.74 -5.10 -10.43
CA SER A 157 -3.09 -5.32 -10.95
C SER A 157 -4.10 -5.75 -9.87
N GLN A 158 -3.61 -6.22 -8.72
CA GLN A 158 -4.42 -6.61 -7.56
C GLN A 158 -4.78 -5.43 -6.65
N LEU A 159 -4.34 -4.21 -6.99
CA LEU A 159 -4.62 -3.01 -6.20
C LEU A 159 -6.12 -2.69 -6.22
N ASP A 160 -6.76 -2.82 -5.05
CA ASP A 160 -8.09 -2.28 -4.80
C ASP A 160 -7.96 -0.82 -4.33
N HIS A 161 -8.38 0.11 -5.19
CA HIS A 161 -8.32 1.54 -4.90
C HIS A 161 -9.21 1.98 -3.75
N ASP A 162 -10.38 1.36 -3.57
CA ASP A 162 -11.29 1.70 -2.48
C ASP A 162 -10.71 1.23 -1.15
N GLN A 163 -10.13 0.01 -1.13
CA GLN A 163 -9.40 -0.49 0.03
C GLN A 163 -8.19 0.41 0.35
N TRP A 164 -7.40 0.80 -0.64
CA TRP A 164 -6.25 1.70 -0.45
C TRP A 164 -6.66 3.04 0.14
N ASN A 165 -7.74 3.64 -0.37
CA ASN A 165 -8.22 4.94 0.11
C ASN A 165 -8.73 4.85 1.55
N ARG A 166 -9.49 3.80 1.90
CA ARG A 166 -9.90 3.54 3.29
C ARG A 166 -8.70 3.34 4.20
N ALA A 167 -7.72 2.56 3.76
CA ALA A 167 -6.48 2.32 4.48
C ALA A 167 -5.70 3.62 4.74
N SER A 168 -5.60 4.48 3.72
CA SER A 168 -4.96 5.80 3.82
C SER A 168 -5.68 6.71 4.83
N GLY A 169 -7.01 6.62 4.90
CA GLY A 169 -7.83 7.32 5.89
C GLY A 169 -7.56 6.86 7.33
N LYS A 170 -7.54 5.54 7.58
CA LYS A 170 -7.22 4.97 8.90
C LYS A 170 -5.77 5.24 9.32
N ALA A 171 -4.83 5.14 8.39
CA ALA A 171 -3.43 5.43 8.64
C ALA A 171 -3.21 6.89 9.08
N ALA A 172 -4.01 7.83 8.56
CA ALA A 172 -3.95 9.23 8.97
C ALA A 172 -4.33 9.48 10.44
N VAL A 173 -5.08 8.54 11.07
CA VAL A 173 -5.40 8.55 12.51
C VAL A 173 -4.59 7.51 13.29
N ASN A 174 -3.41 7.14 12.77
CA ASN A 174 -2.44 6.22 13.35
C ASN A 174 -2.90 4.75 13.44
N ASP A 175 -3.83 4.31 12.58
CA ASP A 175 -4.16 2.90 12.40
C ASP A 175 -3.70 2.39 11.03
N GLU A 176 -2.52 1.78 10.99
CA GLU A 176 -1.86 1.30 9.77
C GLU A 176 -2.25 -0.13 9.39
N ARG A 177 -3.12 -0.80 10.18
CA ARG A 177 -3.45 -2.22 9.97
C ARG A 177 -4.06 -2.46 8.59
N LEU A 178 -4.97 -1.58 8.16
CA LEU A 178 -5.57 -1.68 6.82
C LEU A 178 -4.57 -1.39 5.70
N MET A 179 -3.61 -0.49 5.93
CA MET A 179 -2.55 -0.23 4.96
C MET A 179 -1.65 -1.45 4.80
N MET A 180 -1.31 -2.12 5.90
CA MET A 180 -0.60 -3.40 5.87
C MET A 180 -1.39 -4.45 5.06
N HIS A 181 -2.72 -4.52 5.20
CA HIS A 181 -3.53 -5.46 4.41
C HIS A 181 -3.59 -5.09 2.93
N ALA A 182 -3.79 -3.82 2.60
CA ALA A 182 -3.78 -3.34 1.22
C ALA A 182 -2.44 -3.59 0.53
N ILE A 183 -1.33 -3.59 1.27
CA ILE A 183 -0.01 -3.97 0.75
C ILE A 183 0.11 -5.50 0.65
N ALA A 184 -0.42 -6.24 1.62
CA ALA A 184 -0.40 -7.71 1.64
C ALA A 184 -1.11 -8.33 0.42
N THR A 185 -2.18 -7.70 -0.08
CA THR A 185 -2.88 -8.17 -1.30
C THR A 185 -2.04 -8.04 -2.57
N LEU A 186 -0.99 -7.21 -2.57
CA LEU A 186 -0.15 -7.03 -3.75
C LEU A 186 0.85 -8.19 -3.96
N PHE A 187 1.06 -9.07 -2.98
CA PHE A 187 2.02 -10.17 -3.12
C PHE A 187 1.50 -11.26 -4.06
N LYS A 188 2.30 -11.63 -5.07
CA LYS A 188 1.93 -12.62 -6.11
C LYS A 188 1.64 -14.05 -5.60
N SER A 189 2.16 -14.44 -4.43
CA SER A 189 2.38 -15.86 -4.10
C SER A 189 1.72 -16.30 -2.79
N GLY A 190 0.54 -15.76 -2.47
CA GLY A 190 -0.22 -16.20 -1.30
C GLY A 190 -0.80 -17.62 -1.50
N ARG A 191 -0.62 -18.51 -0.51
CA ARG A 191 -1.35 -19.78 -0.45
C ARG A 191 -2.64 -19.60 0.33
N THR A 192 -3.75 -20.03 -0.24
CA THR A 192 -5.03 -20.08 0.45
C THR A 192 -5.20 -21.41 1.17
N MET A 193 -5.72 -21.36 2.40
CA MET A 193 -6.07 -22.55 3.20
C MET A 193 -7.30 -22.27 4.06
N THR A 194 -7.99 -23.32 4.49
CA THR A 194 -9.05 -23.21 5.50
C THR A 194 -8.46 -23.07 6.92
N PRO A 195 -9.21 -22.55 7.90
CA PRO A 195 -8.76 -22.54 9.29
C PRO A 195 -8.35 -23.93 9.81
N ASP A 196 -9.10 -24.99 9.47
CA ASP A 196 -8.77 -26.37 9.87
C ASP A 196 -7.44 -26.86 9.25
N GLN A 197 -7.16 -26.48 8.00
CA GLN A 197 -5.87 -26.77 7.35
C GLN A 197 -4.75 -26.00 8.03
N ALA A 198 -4.95 -24.70 8.30
CA ALA A 198 -4.00 -23.84 9.00
C ALA A 198 -3.68 -24.39 10.41
N HIS A 199 -4.69 -24.82 11.15
CA HIS A 199 -4.54 -25.37 12.49
C HIS A 199 -3.70 -26.65 12.48
N ARG A 200 -4.02 -27.60 11.58
CA ARG A 200 -3.26 -28.85 11.43
C ARG A 200 -1.81 -28.60 11.04
N GLU A 201 -1.59 -27.69 10.10
CA GLU A 201 -0.25 -27.38 9.62
C GLU A 201 0.59 -26.66 10.68
N ALA A 202 0.03 -25.68 11.39
CA ALA A 202 0.73 -24.99 12.47
C ALA A 202 1.19 -25.98 13.57
N LEU A 203 0.37 -26.98 13.88
CA LEU A 203 0.74 -28.07 14.80
C LEU A 203 1.85 -28.96 14.23
N SER A 204 1.74 -29.39 12.96
CA SER A 204 2.73 -30.27 12.35
C SER A 204 4.10 -29.62 12.19
N LEU A 205 4.15 -28.29 12.12
CA LEU A 205 5.39 -27.52 12.01
C LEU A 205 6.10 -27.30 13.36
N ARG A 206 5.47 -27.62 14.50
CA ARG A 206 6.04 -27.36 15.84
C ARG A 206 7.35 -28.10 16.07
N ASP A 207 7.38 -29.40 15.76
CA ASP A 207 8.59 -30.22 15.97
C ASP A 207 9.71 -29.85 14.98
N PRO A 208 9.46 -29.69 13.67
CA PRO A 208 10.45 -29.13 12.75
C PRO A 208 11.03 -27.78 13.21
N ALA A 209 10.18 -26.84 13.65
CA ALA A 209 10.64 -25.54 14.14
C ALA A 209 11.49 -25.67 15.41
N ARG A 210 11.18 -26.62 16.29
CA ARG A 210 12.02 -26.93 17.47
C ARG A 210 13.39 -27.43 17.06
N GLN A 211 13.45 -28.35 16.10
CA GLN A 211 14.71 -28.91 15.60
C GLN A 211 15.58 -27.86 14.91
N GLU A 212 14.97 -26.97 14.11
CA GLU A 212 15.67 -25.83 13.50
C GLU A 212 16.32 -24.93 14.55
N LEU A 213 15.55 -24.55 15.59
CA LEU A 213 16.03 -23.72 16.69
C LEU A 213 17.16 -24.40 17.47
N GLN A 214 17.01 -25.68 17.81
CA GLN A 214 18.04 -26.45 18.52
C GLN A 214 19.33 -26.53 17.68
N SER A 215 19.20 -26.84 16.39
CA SER A 215 20.36 -26.89 15.48
C SER A 215 21.09 -25.56 15.40
N GLY A 216 20.36 -24.44 15.38
CA GLY A 216 20.94 -23.10 15.42
C GLY A 216 21.65 -22.80 16.74
N ILE A 217 21.06 -23.19 17.88
CA ILE A 217 21.68 -23.04 19.21
C ILE A 217 22.97 -23.86 19.29
N ASP A 218 22.96 -25.09 18.80
CA ASP A 218 24.14 -25.96 18.79
C ASP A 218 25.25 -25.40 17.91
N ALA A 219 24.90 -24.86 16.74
CA ALA A 219 25.85 -24.19 15.85
C ALA A 219 26.48 -22.95 16.51
N ALA A 220 25.67 -22.05 17.07
CA ALA A 220 26.16 -20.85 17.76
C ALA A 220 26.98 -21.20 19.02
N THR A 221 26.61 -22.25 19.74
CA THR A 221 27.37 -22.75 20.91
C THR A 221 28.73 -23.32 20.49
N ARG A 222 28.83 -24.00 19.35
CA ARG A 222 30.12 -24.44 18.80
C ARG A 222 31.03 -23.26 18.46
N THR A 223 30.50 -22.21 17.83
CA THR A 223 31.25 -20.98 17.53
C THR A 223 31.76 -20.29 18.81
N LEU A 224 30.93 -20.26 19.85
CA LEU A 224 31.31 -19.76 21.18
C LEU A 224 32.47 -20.56 21.79
N ASN A 225 32.35 -21.89 21.78
CA ASN A 225 33.37 -22.78 22.36
C ASN A 225 34.69 -22.77 21.57
N ALA A 226 34.65 -22.47 20.26
CA ALA A 226 35.83 -22.32 19.42
C ALA A 226 36.60 -21.01 19.68
N GLY A 227 36.15 -20.16 20.60
CA GLY A 227 36.77 -18.85 20.88
C GLY A 227 36.55 -17.82 19.76
N GLN A 228 35.62 -18.08 18.85
CA GLN A 228 35.34 -17.26 17.66
C GLN A 228 34.08 -16.39 17.81
N ALA A 229 33.43 -16.41 18.97
CA ALA A 229 32.20 -15.65 19.19
C ALA A 229 32.46 -14.17 19.47
N ASP A 230 31.65 -13.34 18.83
CA ASP A 230 31.56 -11.91 19.07
C ASP A 230 30.25 -11.55 19.82
N SER A 231 30.02 -10.25 20.03
CA SER A 231 28.78 -9.78 20.65
C SER A 231 27.53 -10.11 19.84
N ALA A 232 27.63 -10.29 18.52
CA ALA A 232 26.51 -10.65 17.67
C ALA A 232 26.10 -12.10 17.88
N THR A 233 27.08 -13.00 17.98
CA THR A 233 26.90 -14.44 18.25
C THR A 233 26.18 -14.66 19.59
N LEU A 234 26.57 -13.91 20.63
CA LEU A 234 25.91 -13.97 21.95
C LEU A 234 24.46 -13.46 21.91
N LYS A 235 24.19 -12.42 21.12
CA LYS A 235 22.84 -11.88 20.93
C LYS A 235 21.95 -12.87 20.18
N GLU A 236 22.48 -13.49 19.13
CA GLU A 236 21.81 -14.53 18.35
C GLU A 236 21.46 -15.74 19.23
N LEU A 237 22.43 -16.26 19.99
CA LEU A 237 22.24 -17.38 20.91
C LEU A 237 21.12 -17.09 21.93
N ARG A 238 21.12 -15.88 22.51
CA ARG A 238 20.05 -15.46 23.43
C ARG A 238 18.69 -15.41 22.73
N GLY A 239 18.64 -14.90 21.50
CA GLY A 239 17.43 -14.86 20.67
C GLY A 239 16.87 -16.25 20.40
N LEU A 240 17.69 -17.16 19.87
CA LEU A 240 17.30 -18.54 19.55
C LEU A 240 16.79 -19.29 20.79
N ARG A 241 17.46 -19.15 21.94
CA ARG A 241 17.00 -19.75 23.20
C ARG A 241 15.67 -19.18 23.68
N GLY A 242 15.46 -17.88 23.52
CA GLY A 242 14.19 -17.23 23.84
C GLY A 242 13.04 -17.74 22.97
N GLU A 243 13.28 -17.88 21.66
CA GLU A 243 12.31 -18.43 20.72
C GLU A 243 12.00 -19.90 20.99
N LEU A 244 13.02 -20.73 21.26
CA LEU A 244 12.83 -22.14 21.61
C LEU A 244 11.94 -22.28 22.85
N LYS A 245 12.22 -21.49 23.90
CA LYS A 245 11.39 -21.46 25.11
C LYS A 245 9.94 -21.04 24.82
N ALA A 246 9.73 -20.06 23.94
CA ALA A 246 8.39 -19.61 23.57
C ALA A 246 7.62 -20.68 22.77
N LEU A 247 8.31 -21.46 21.94
CA LEU A 247 7.76 -22.58 21.18
C LEU A 247 7.44 -23.80 22.07
N GLU A 248 8.28 -24.07 23.06
CA GLU A 248 8.09 -25.18 24.01
C GLU A 248 6.98 -24.92 25.01
N SER A 249 6.87 -23.69 25.51
CA SER A 249 5.84 -23.28 26.49
C SER A 249 4.42 -23.13 25.93
N ASP A 250 4.16 -23.55 24.69
CA ASP A 250 2.91 -23.32 23.94
C ASP A 250 2.50 -21.84 23.80
N THR A 251 3.38 -20.91 24.14
CA THR A 251 3.10 -19.48 24.07
C THR A 251 2.98 -19.03 22.61
N GLN A 252 3.92 -19.46 21.76
CA GLN A 252 3.96 -19.04 20.36
C GLN A 252 2.91 -19.77 19.50
N VAL A 253 2.98 -21.10 19.43
CA VAL A 253 2.03 -21.89 18.62
C VAL A 253 0.63 -21.77 19.18
N GLY A 254 0.44 -21.82 20.51
CA GLY A 254 -0.87 -21.61 21.11
C GLY A 254 -1.48 -20.25 20.79
N ALA A 255 -0.69 -19.17 20.67
CA ALA A 255 -1.20 -17.88 20.20
C ALA A 255 -1.68 -17.94 18.74
N VAL A 256 -0.92 -18.61 17.88
CA VAL A 256 -1.30 -18.84 16.48
C VAL A 256 -2.62 -19.61 16.39
N LEU A 257 -2.74 -20.73 17.11
CA LEU A 257 -3.95 -21.54 17.12
C LEU A 257 -5.16 -20.74 17.63
N ARG A 258 -5.01 -19.94 18.69
CA ARG A 258 -6.09 -19.06 19.16
C ARG A 258 -6.57 -18.08 18.10
N HIS A 259 -5.68 -17.49 17.31
CA HIS A 259 -6.09 -16.60 16.22
C HIS A 259 -6.80 -17.36 15.09
N ILE A 260 -6.37 -18.59 14.77
CA ILE A 260 -7.05 -19.44 13.78
C ILE A 260 -8.45 -19.80 14.26
N ASP A 261 -8.60 -20.21 15.53
CA ASP A 261 -9.89 -20.54 16.13
C ASP A 261 -10.82 -19.33 16.16
N GLN A 262 -10.28 -18.14 16.46
CA GLN A 262 -11.04 -16.88 16.40
C GLN A 262 -11.52 -16.60 14.98
N ALA A 263 -10.65 -16.75 13.98
CA ALA A 263 -11.00 -16.58 12.57
C ALA A 263 -12.11 -17.55 12.16
N GLN A 264 -12.00 -18.82 12.54
CA GLN A 264 -13.01 -19.84 12.26
C GLN A 264 -14.36 -19.50 12.93
N LYS A 265 -14.36 -19.14 14.22
CA LYS A 265 -15.57 -18.72 14.95
C LYS A 265 -16.23 -17.49 14.33
N ALA A 266 -15.44 -16.62 13.73
CA ALA A 266 -15.94 -15.44 13.04
C ALA A 266 -16.49 -15.74 11.64
N GLY A 267 -16.47 -17.01 11.19
CA GLY A 267 -17.00 -17.44 9.90
C GLY A 267 -16.02 -17.23 8.73
N ILE A 268 -14.73 -17.08 9.01
CA ILE A 268 -13.71 -16.91 7.97
C ILE A 268 -13.39 -18.27 7.36
N GLU A 269 -13.76 -18.46 6.09
CA GLU A 269 -13.58 -19.74 5.38
C GLU A 269 -12.17 -19.91 4.79
N LYS A 270 -11.48 -18.80 4.49
CA LYS A 270 -10.22 -18.78 3.76
C LYS A 270 -9.22 -17.83 4.40
N LEU A 271 -8.03 -18.36 4.67
CA LEU A 271 -6.85 -17.61 5.12
C LEU A 271 -5.86 -17.54 3.96
N THR A 272 -5.40 -16.34 3.64
CA THR A 272 -4.34 -16.14 2.64
C THR A 272 -3.01 -16.04 3.36
N VAL A 273 -2.17 -17.07 3.29
CA VAL A 273 -0.84 -17.11 3.90
C VAL A 273 0.18 -16.55 2.93
N LEU A 274 0.90 -15.50 3.34
CA LEU A 274 1.93 -14.88 2.52
C LEU A 274 3.22 -15.71 2.53
N PRO A 275 4.10 -15.55 1.52
CA PRO A 275 5.39 -16.24 1.48
C PRO A 275 6.23 -15.92 2.72
N GLY A 276 6.80 -16.98 3.30
CA GLY A 276 7.86 -16.86 4.30
C GLY A 276 9.16 -16.32 3.70
N ARG A 277 10.11 -15.99 4.57
CA ARG A 277 11.44 -15.46 4.24
C ARG A 277 12.39 -16.57 3.77
N ASP A 278 12.52 -17.62 4.56
CA ASP A 278 13.62 -18.59 4.47
C ASP A 278 13.14 -20.04 4.30
N GLY A 279 11.83 -20.25 4.24
CA GLY A 279 11.24 -21.58 4.14
C GLY A 279 11.30 -22.39 5.44
N SER A 280 11.76 -21.79 6.55
CA SER A 280 11.80 -22.46 7.86
C SER A 280 10.38 -22.75 8.38
N ALA A 281 10.25 -23.84 9.13
CA ALA A 281 9.00 -24.19 9.79
C ALA A 281 8.56 -23.09 10.77
N ARG A 282 9.51 -22.45 11.44
CA ARG A 282 9.25 -21.30 12.32
C ARG A 282 8.60 -20.12 11.56
N ASP A 283 9.12 -19.77 10.39
CA ASP A 283 8.58 -18.66 9.62
C ASP A 283 7.24 -19.02 8.97
N ALA A 284 7.03 -20.30 8.60
CA ALA A 284 5.74 -20.80 8.16
C ALA A 284 4.67 -20.70 9.27
N ILE A 285 4.97 -21.09 10.51
CA ILE A 285 4.08 -20.91 11.67
C ILE A 285 3.71 -19.43 11.84
N TYR A 286 4.71 -18.54 11.74
CA TYR A 286 4.49 -17.10 11.83
C TYR A 286 3.54 -16.60 10.72
N ALA A 287 3.79 -16.98 9.46
CA ALA A 287 2.98 -16.58 8.32
C ALA A 287 1.52 -17.07 8.43
N ILE A 288 1.30 -18.29 8.94
CA ILE A 288 -0.04 -18.83 9.19
C ILE A 288 -0.77 -17.99 10.25
N GLY A 289 -0.13 -17.75 11.40
CA GLY A 289 -0.74 -16.93 12.46
C GLY A 289 -1.05 -15.51 12.00
N ARG A 290 -0.15 -14.92 11.21
CA ARG A 290 -0.38 -13.61 10.61
C ARG A 290 -1.54 -13.61 9.62
N ALA A 291 -1.74 -14.67 8.85
CA ALA A 291 -2.90 -14.78 7.97
C ALA A 291 -4.22 -14.77 8.76
N ALA A 292 -4.31 -15.50 9.87
CA ALA A 292 -5.49 -15.48 10.73
C ALA A 292 -5.77 -14.07 11.29
N VAL A 293 -4.74 -13.39 11.82
CA VAL A 293 -4.87 -12.01 12.32
C VAL A 293 -5.31 -11.05 11.21
N ARG A 294 -4.72 -11.13 10.02
CA ARG A 294 -5.10 -10.26 8.90
C ARG A 294 -6.56 -10.46 8.49
N SER A 295 -7.01 -11.71 8.41
CA SER A 295 -8.39 -11.99 8.04
C SER A 295 -9.39 -11.46 9.09
N LEU A 296 -9.06 -11.53 10.38
CA LEU A 296 -9.86 -10.94 11.45
C LEU A 296 -9.94 -9.40 11.34
N ASP A 297 -8.80 -8.73 11.20
CA ASP A 297 -8.76 -7.27 11.04
C ASP A 297 -9.57 -6.81 9.81
N LEU A 298 -9.50 -7.55 8.69
CA LEU A 298 -10.27 -7.25 7.48
C LEU A 298 -11.78 -7.41 7.70
N GLN A 299 -12.19 -8.42 8.45
CA GLN A 299 -13.59 -8.62 8.77
C GLN A 299 -14.13 -7.51 9.69
N ASP A 300 -13.34 -7.09 10.69
CA ASP A 300 -13.71 -5.99 11.57
C ASP A 300 -13.88 -4.68 10.81
N ASP A 301 -13.01 -4.41 9.82
CA ASP A 301 -13.17 -3.26 8.92
C ASP A 301 -14.46 -3.34 8.10
N GLN A 302 -14.74 -4.50 7.50
CA GLN A 302 -15.97 -4.71 6.71
C GLN A 302 -17.22 -4.49 7.56
N ARG A 303 -17.24 -4.97 8.81
CA ARG A 303 -18.34 -4.74 9.75
C ARG A 303 -18.49 -3.27 10.11
N ALA A 304 -17.38 -2.56 10.34
CA ALA A 304 -17.40 -1.13 10.60
C ALA A 304 -18.02 -0.35 9.42
N VAL A 305 -17.71 -0.74 8.18
CA VAL A 305 -18.30 -0.14 6.97
C VAL A 305 -19.80 -0.46 6.87
N GLN A 306 -20.23 -1.68 7.14
CA GLN A 306 -21.64 -2.08 7.08
C GLN A 306 -22.50 -1.47 8.21
N GLY A 307 -21.91 -1.23 9.38
CA GLY A 307 -22.58 -0.57 10.52
C GLY A 307 -22.74 0.95 10.35
N MET A 308 -22.01 1.56 9.42
CA MET A 308 -22.23 2.94 8.99
C MET A 308 -23.39 2.93 7.98
N SER A 309 -24.59 3.33 8.43
CA SER A 309 -25.79 3.56 7.59
C SER A 309 -25.45 4.21 6.22
N ALA A 310 -26.23 3.84 5.20
CA ALA A 310 -26.19 4.32 3.81
C ALA A 310 -26.29 5.86 3.63
N GLU A 311 -26.40 6.63 4.71
CA GLU A 311 -26.44 8.11 4.70
C GLU A 311 -25.07 8.79 4.92
N GLN A 312 -24.01 8.07 5.28
CA GLN A 312 -22.69 8.67 5.54
C GLN A 312 -21.56 8.21 4.62
N THR A 313 -21.81 7.22 3.76
CA THR A 313 -20.86 6.74 2.74
C THR A 313 -21.00 7.49 1.41
N ARG A 314 -21.03 8.83 1.46
CA ARG A 314 -20.62 9.64 0.30
C ARG A 314 -19.28 10.29 0.62
N SER A 315 -18.23 9.47 0.66
CA SER A 315 -16.89 9.99 0.38
C SER A 315 -16.92 10.60 -1.03
N PRO A 316 -16.35 11.80 -1.24
CA PRO A 316 -16.20 12.35 -2.58
C PRO A 316 -15.56 11.26 -3.44
N ALA A 317 -16.19 10.92 -4.57
CA ALA A 317 -15.70 9.85 -5.42
C ALA A 317 -14.21 10.06 -5.70
N SER A 318 -13.42 9.08 -5.24
CA SER A 318 -12.03 8.89 -5.62
C SER A 318 -11.87 9.17 -7.11
N TRP A 319 -10.74 9.79 -7.48
CA TRP A 319 -10.36 10.06 -8.87
C TRP A 319 -10.56 8.83 -9.78
N PHE A 320 -10.36 7.62 -9.26
CA PHE A 320 -10.58 6.35 -9.96
C PHE A 320 -12.05 5.90 -10.02
N ASN A 321 -12.87 6.14 -8.99
CA ASN A 321 -14.28 5.69 -8.97
C ASN A 321 -15.13 6.37 -10.04
N ARG A 322 -14.76 7.60 -10.42
CA ARG A 322 -15.36 8.29 -11.57
C ARG A 322 -15.02 7.63 -12.92
N ALA A 323 -13.91 6.91 -13.01
CA ALA A 323 -13.52 6.21 -14.24
C ALA A 323 -14.28 4.88 -14.41
N SER A 324 -14.50 4.13 -13.33
CA SER A 324 -15.22 2.84 -13.40
C SER A 324 -16.72 3.02 -13.68
N GLN A 325 -17.38 3.97 -13.00
CA GLN A 325 -18.82 4.21 -13.17
C GLN A 325 -19.20 4.76 -14.57
N LYS A 326 -18.28 5.44 -15.27
CA LYS A 326 -18.53 5.96 -16.63
C LYS A 326 -18.19 4.97 -17.75
N LEU A 327 -17.41 3.94 -17.48
CA LEU A 327 -17.10 2.88 -18.45
C LEU A 327 -18.16 1.77 -18.45
N SER A 328 -19.01 1.69 -17.42
CA SER A 328 -20.13 0.75 -17.32
C SER A 328 -21.51 1.38 -17.65
N GLY A 329 -21.57 2.67 -17.95
CA GLY A 329 -22.80 3.33 -18.39
C GLY A 329 -23.00 3.11 -19.88
N SER A 330 -24.05 2.37 -20.25
CA SER A 330 -24.53 2.28 -21.62
C SER A 330 -24.73 3.68 -22.20
N GLU A 331 -24.22 3.91 -23.42
CA GLU A 331 -24.43 5.12 -24.19
C GLU A 331 -25.93 5.45 -24.26
N GLU A 332 -26.37 6.46 -23.50
CA GLU A 332 -27.65 7.09 -23.76
C GLU A 332 -27.53 7.87 -25.07
N THR A 333 -28.30 7.41 -26.06
CA THR A 333 -28.46 8.01 -27.38
C THR A 333 -28.73 9.52 -27.26
N PRO A 334 -28.00 10.39 -27.96
CA PRO A 334 -28.30 11.82 -27.95
C PRO A 334 -29.71 12.05 -28.54
N PRO A 335 -30.53 12.95 -27.96
CA PRO A 335 -31.81 13.29 -28.56
C PRO A 335 -31.59 13.97 -29.92
N GLN A 336 -32.31 13.50 -30.95
CA GLN A 336 -32.25 14.08 -32.28
C GLN A 336 -32.67 15.55 -32.27
N PRO A 337 -32.00 16.43 -33.03
CA PRO A 337 -32.44 17.82 -33.19
C PRO A 337 -33.70 17.85 -34.09
N ASN A 338 -34.79 18.39 -33.55
CA ASN A 338 -36.00 18.71 -34.30
C ASN A 338 -35.68 19.66 -35.47
N SER A 339 -35.90 19.20 -36.69
CA SER A 339 -35.86 20.01 -37.90
C SER A 339 -37.05 20.98 -37.94
N PRO A 340 -36.87 22.23 -38.40
CA PRO A 340 -37.97 23.19 -38.50
C PRO A 340 -38.83 22.91 -39.75
N LYS A 341 -40.15 22.82 -39.57
CA LYS A 341 -41.12 22.83 -40.67
C LYS A 341 -41.10 24.21 -41.35
N SER A 342 -40.45 24.32 -42.50
CA SER A 342 -40.63 25.45 -43.41
C SER A 342 -41.81 25.16 -44.35
N ARG A 343 -42.75 26.11 -44.41
CA ARG A 343 -43.83 26.18 -45.39
C ARG A 343 -43.26 26.76 -46.68
N GLY A 344 -43.38 26.04 -47.80
CA GLY A 344 -43.16 26.60 -49.13
C GLY A 344 -44.38 27.39 -49.62
N PRO A 345 -44.23 28.40 -50.50
CA PRO A 345 -45.35 29.08 -51.12
C PRO A 345 -45.87 28.30 -52.35
N GLN A 346 -47.19 28.26 -52.51
CA GLN A 346 -47.85 27.95 -53.78
C GLN A 346 -47.79 29.19 -54.68
N PHE A 347 -47.57 29.00 -56.00
CA PHE A 347 -48.40 29.49 -57.11
C PHE A 347 -47.78 29.09 -58.46
N GLY A 348 -48.65 28.63 -59.37
CA GLY A 348 -48.49 28.73 -60.84
C GLY A 348 -47.53 27.76 -61.50
#